data_AF-A0A1D8AZZ2-F1
#
_entry.id   AF-A0A1D8AZZ2-F1
#
_cell.length_a   1.000
_cell.length_b   1.000
_cell.length_c   1.000
_cell.angle_alpha   90.00
_cell.angle_beta   90.00
_cell.angle_gamma   90.00
#
_symmetry.space_group_name_H-M   'P 1'
#
loop_
_entity.id
_entity.type
_entity.pdbx_description
1 polymer ?
#
loop_
_entity_poly.entity_id
_entity_poly.type
_entity_poly.pdbx_seq_one_letter_code
_entity_poly.pdbx_strand_id
1 'polypeptide(L)'
;MRRSDPRWLIVTLANLLLLWLAGLLNHAIAGLAVHVYVGGLLVTYAALRLDPRSGLIATLLTGLMADALTPVPFGTSLFLFSLVHAVVLYGRHRFPREGAIFGLVVALLANLFLVIALSFLLVGAGPRPAAAWLRIFADLLFSQLALLVIAPWFLALQDRAMELAAIHPETGRPVTR
;
A
#
# COMPACT_ATOMS: atom_id res chain seq x y z
N MET A 1 -3.13 -31.10 -12.04
CA MET A 1 -3.50 -30.26 -10.88
C MET A 1 -2.83 -28.90 -11.03
N ARG A 2 -3.61 -27.83 -11.28
CA ARG A 2 -3.09 -26.45 -11.38
C ARG A 2 -2.55 -26.07 -9.99
N ARG A 3 -1.23 -25.97 -9.81
CA ARG A 3 -0.67 -25.44 -8.55
C ARG A 3 -1.19 -24.01 -8.41
N SER A 4 -2.00 -23.77 -7.37
CA SER A 4 -2.46 -22.42 -7.01
C SER A 4 -1.24 -21.56 -6.74
N ASP A 5 -1.18 -20.38 -7.36
CA ASP A 5 -0.12 -19.41 -7.14
C ASP A 5 -0.34 -18.73 -5.78
N PRO A 6 0.50 -18.95 -4.75
CA PRO A 6 0.24 -18.42 -3.42
C PRO A 6 0.77 -16.99 -3.25
N ARG A 7 1.43 -16.41 -4.26
CA ARG A 7 2.09 -15.09 -4.15
C ARG A 7 1.12 -13.97 -3.81
N TRP A 8 -0.04 -13.96 -4.47
CA TRP A 8 -1.08 -12.96 -4.18
C TRP A 8 -1.60 -13.10 -2.75
N LEU A 9 -1.69 -14.33 -2.24
CA LEU A 9 -2.17 -14.61 -0.89
C LEU A 9 -1.18 -14.12 0.17
N ILE A 10 0.11 -14.41 -0.02
CA ILE A 10 1.18 -13.94 0.89
C ILE A 10 1.17 -12.41 0.99
N VAL A 11 1.14 -11.71 -0.15
CA VAL A 11 1.12 -10.24 -0.16
C VAL A 11 -0.16 -9.69 0.45
N THR A 12 -1.32 -10.29 0.15
CA THR A 12 -2.60 -9.86 0.73
C THR A 12 -2.57 -10.02 2.25
N LEU A 13 -2.09 -11.14 2.79
CA LEU A 13 -1.98 -11.37 4.23
C LEU A 13 -1.01 -10.39 4.89
N ALA A 14 0.14 -10.11 4.27
CA ALA A 14 1.06 -9.09 4.76
C ALA A 14 0.42 -7.69 4.77
N ASN A 15 -0.35 -7.34 3.74
CA ASN A 15 -1.08 -6.09 3.65
C ASN A 15 -2.18 -6.00 4.73
N LEU A 16 -2.89 -7.09 5.02
CA LEU A 16 -3.87 -7.16 6.11
C LEU A 16 -3.21 -6.95 7.48
N LEU A 17 -2.04 -7.57 7.70
CA LEU A 17 -1.26 -7.35 8.91
C LEU A 17 -0.86 -5.87 9.05
N LEU A 18 -0.40 -5.23 7.96
CA LEU A 18 -0.05 -3.82 7.99
C LEU A 18 -1.27 -2.92 8.25
N LEU A 19 -2.41 -3.20 7.62
CA LEU A 19 -3.66 -2.50 7.88
C LEU A 19 -4.06 -2.59 9.36
N TRP A 20 -3.95 -3.77 9.95
CA TRP A 20 -4.25 -3.98 11.37
C TRP A 20 -3.27 -3.23 12.28
N LEU A 21 -1.96 -3.30 12.01
CA LEU A 21 -0.94 -2.56 12.76
C LEU A 21 -1.11 -1.04 12.63
N ALA A 22 -1.46 -0.55 11.44
CA ALA A 22 -1.75 0.86 11.21
C ALA A 22 -3.00 1.30 11.98
N GLY A 23 -4.04 0.45 12.06
CA GLY A 23 -5.21 0.69 12.91
C GLY A 23 -4.84 0.83 14.39
N LEU A 24 -4.00 -0.07 14.90
CA LEU A 24 -3.49 0.01 16.28
C LEU A 24 -2.65 1.27 16.52
N LEU A 25 -1.77 1.62 15.59
CA LEU A 25 -0.95 2.83 15.66
C LEU A 25 -1.85 4.07 15.72
N ASN A 26 -2.81 4.18 14.79
CA ASN A 26 -3.77 5.30 14.74
C ASN A 26 -4.62 5.39 16.01
N HIS A 27 -5.00 4.25 16.59
CA HIS A 27 -5.69 4.23 17.87
C HIS A 27 -4.80 4.77 19.01
N ALA A 28 -3.53 4.35 19.07
CA ALA A 28 -2.59 4.79 20.10
C ALA A 28 -2.24 6.28 20.01
N ILE A 29 -2.16 6.84 18.79
CA ILE A 29 -1.86 8.27 18.57
C ILE A 29 -3.09 9.16 18.43
N ALA A 30 -4.31 8.62 18.61
CA ALA A 30 -5.55 9.36 18.40
C ALA A 30 -5.64 10.65 19.24
N GLY A 31 -5.03 10.66 20.43
CA GLY A 31 -4.96 11.84 21.30
C GLY A 31 -4.13 13.01 20.74
N LEU A 32 -3.25 12.76 19.75
CA LEU A 32 -2.45 13.79 19.08
C LEU A 32 -3.19 14.46 17.92
N ALA A 33 -4.43 14.04 17.63
CA ALA A 33 -5.25 14.54 16.51
C ALA A 33 -4.58 14.40 15.12
N VAL A 34 -3.68 13.41 14.98
CA VAL A 34 -2.98 13.06 13.74
C VAL A 34 -3.41 11.65 13.31
N HIS A 35 -3.49 11.45 11.99
CA HIS A 35 -3.75 10.15 11.39
C HIS A 35 -2.64 9.74 10.41
N VAL A 36 -2.14 8.52 10.56
CA VAL A 36 -1.14 7.90 9.67
C VAL A 36 -1.84 7.03 8.63
N TYR A 37 -1.69 7.41 7.36
CA TYR A 37 -2.18 6.68 6.21
C TYR A 37 -1.04 5.93 5.50
N VAL A 38 -1.23 4.62 5.30
CA VAL A 38 -0.21 3.71 4.74
C VAL A 38 -0.57 3.15 3.36
N GLY A 39 -1.57 3.73 2.68
CA GLY A 39 -2.12 3.18 1.44
C GLY A 39 -1.10 2.99 0.32
N GLY A 40 -0.12 3.89 0.18
CA GLY A 40 0.92 3.76 -0.85
C GLY A 40 1.76 2.50 -0.67
N LEU A 41 2.05 2.12 0.56
CA LEU A 41 2.88 0.96 0.88
C LEU A 41 2.15 -0.37 0.58
N LEU A 42 0.83 -0.41 0.78
CA LEU A 42 -0.01 -1.58 0.49
C LEU A 42 0.03 -2.00 -0.99
N VAL A 43 0.26 -1.06 -1.90
CA VAL A 43 0.27 -1.31 -3.35
C VAL A 43 1.68 -1.53 -3.89
N THR A 44 2.68 -0.94 -3.25
CA THR A 44 4.05 -0.83 -3.77
C THR A 44 4.68 -2.17 -4.12
N TYR A 45 4.67 -3.13 -3.19
CA TYR A 45 5.30 -4.43 -3.40
C TYR A 45 4.61 -5.24 -4.51
N ALA A 46 3.27 -5.24 -4.50
CA ALA A 46 2.46 -5.92 -5.50
C ALA A 46 2.73 -5.37 -6.93
N ALA A 47 2.91 -4.06 -7.06
CA ALA A 47 3.17 -3.45 -8.36
C ALA A 47 4.62 -3.63 -8.85
N LEU A 48 5.59 -3.54 -7.93
CA LEU A 48 7.01 -3.59 -8.28
C LEU A 48 7.54 -5.00 -8.48
N ARG A 49 7.16 -5.95 -7.61
CA ARG A 49 7.86 -7.24 -7.48
C ARG A 49 7.05 -8.47 -7.90
N LEU A 50 5.72 -8.38 -7.95
CA LEU A 50 4.89 -9.50 -8.37
C LEU A 50 4.70 -9.53 -9.89
N ASP A 51 4.34 -10.69 -10.42
CA ASP A 51 3.79 -10.76 -11.77
C ASP A 51 2.48 -9.95 -11.87
N PRO A 52 2.13 -9.44 -13.06
CA PRO A 52 0.96 -8.57 -13.21
C PRO A 52 -0.36 -9.17 -12.70
N ARG A 53 -0.55 -10.51 -12.81
CA ARG A 53 -1.80 -11.15 -12.40
C ARG A 53 -1.88 -11.26 -10.89
N SER A 54 -0.85 -11.81 -10.24
CA SER A 54 -0.83 -11.93 -8.78
C SER A 54 -0.80 -10.57 -8.10
N GLY A 55 -0.05 -9.61 -8.67
CA GLY A 55 0.02 -8.24 -8.17
C GLY A 55 -1.34 -7.53 -8.24
N LEU A 56 -2.07 -7.68 -9.34
CA LEU A 56 -3.41 -7.11 -9.48
C LEU A 56 -4.39 -7.77 -8.50
N ILE A 57 -4.41 -9.10 -8.39
CA ILE A 57 -5.29 -9.81 -7.45
C ILE A 57 -5.04 -9.34 -6.01
N ALA A 58 -3.77 -9.30 -5.58
CA ALA A 58 -3.42 -8.85 -4.24
C ALA A 58 -3.86 -7.40 -4.00
N THR A 59 -3.68 -6.53 -4.99
CA THR A 59 -4.08 -5.11 -4.90
C THR A 59 -5.59 -4.97 -4.82
N LEU A 60 -6.35 -5.72 -5.64
CA LEU A 60 -7.81 -5.70 -5.63
C LEU A 60 -8.37 -6.16 -4.29
N LEU A 61 -7.88 -7.28 -3.76
CA LEU A 61 -8.30 -7.80 -2.45
C LEU A 61 -7.94 -6.82 -1.32
N THR A 62 -6.75 -6.22 -1.38
CA THR A 62 -6.33 -5.21 -0.40
C THR A 62 -7.20 -3.96 -0.48
N GLY A 63 -7.55 -3.50 -1.68
CA GLY A 63 -8.42 -2.34 -1.90
C GLY A 63 -9.85 -2.60 -1.39
N LEU A 64 -10.43 -3.77 -1.68
CA LEU A 64 -11.73 -4.17 -1.14
C LEU A 64 -11.73 -4.20 0.39
N MET A 65 -10.65 -4.70 1.00
CA MET A 65 -10.54 -4.72 2.46
C MET A 65 -10.38 -3.31 3.04
N ALA A 66 -9.57 -2.46 2.40
CA ALA A 66 -9.43 -1.07 2.81
C ALA A 66 -10.79 -0.33 2.75
N ASP A 67 -11.59 -0.55 1.71
CA ASP A 67 -12.94 -0.01 1.59
C ASP A 67 -13.89 -0.54 2.67
N ALA A 68 -13.74 -1.80 3.10
CA ALA A 68 -14.54 -2.36 4.19
C ALA A 68 -14.19 -1.78 5.58
N LEU A 69 -12.96 -1.26 5.73
CA LEU A 69 -12.44 -0.75 7.01
C LEU A 69 -12.50 0.78 7.13
N THR A 70 -12.79 1.49 6.04
CA THR A 70 -12.75 2.96 6.00
C THR A 70 -14.10 3.54 5.62
N PRO A 71 -14.50 4.70 6.20
CA PRO A 71 -15.78 5.33 5.93
C PRO A 71 -15.74 6.14 4.62
N VAL A 72 -15.37 5.50 3.52
CA VAL A 72 -15.40 6.06 2.17
C VAL A 72 -16.44 5.32 1.33
N PRO A 73 -16.96 5.92 0.23
CA PRO A 73 -17.83 5.18 -0.68
C PRO A 73 -17.14 3.90 -1.14
N PHE A 74 -17.81 2.76 -0.94
CA PHE A 74 -17.23 1.45 -1.23
C PHE A 74 -16.77 1.36 -2.69
N GLY A 75 -15.56 0.85 -2.92
CA GLY A 75 -14.90 0.81 -4.22
C GLY A 75 -13.93 1.97 -4.48
N THR A 76 -13.87 2.98 -3.60
CA THR A 76 -12.94 4.11 -3.75
C THR A 76 -11.48 3.66 -3.64
N SER A 77 -11.15 2.93 -2.57
CA SER A 77 -9.80 2.40 -2.34
C SER A 77 -9.44 1.35 -3.38
N LEU A 78 -10.39 0.49 -3.74
CA LEU A 78 -10.23 -0.47 -4.84
C LEU A 78 -9.77 0.22 -6.13
N PHE A 79 -10.49 1.26 -6.55
CA PHE A 79 -10.20 2.00 -7.76
C PHE A 79 -8.83 2.70 -7.67
N LEU A 80 -8.59 3.45 -6.59
CA LEU A 80 -7.36 4.21 -6.42
C LEU A 80 -6.13 3.30 -6.31
N PHE A 81 -6.22 2.18 -5.58
CA PHE A 81 -5.11 1.23 -5.47
C PHE A 81 -4.83 0.55 -6.81
N SER A 82 -5.87 0.19 -7.56
CA SER A 82 -5.72 -0.38 -8.90
C SER A 82 -5.08 0.61 -9.88
N LEU A 83 -5.45 1.89 -9.79
CA LEU A 83 -4.85 2.96 -10.59
C LEU A 83 -3.36 3.12 -10.27
N VAL A 84 -2.99 3.22 -8.99
CA VAL A 84 -1.59 3.29 -8.56
C VAL A 84 -0.83 2.05 -9.03
N HIS A 85 -1.42 0.86 -8.88
CA HIS A 85 -0.82 -0.38 -9.34
C HIS A 85 -0.53 -0.34 -10.84
N ALA A 86 -1.49 0.06 -11.66
CA ALA A 86 -1.32 0.14 -13.12
C ALA A 86 -0.22 1.14 -13.52
N VAL A 87 -0.18 2.32 -12.89
CA VAL A 87 0.84 3.35 -13.17
C VAL A 87 2.25 2.84 -12.80
N VAL A 88 2.40 2.25 -11.63
CA VAL A 88 3.69 1.71 -11.19
C VAL A 88 4.09 0.51 -12.05
N LEU A 89 3.15 -0.37 -12.38
CA LEU A 89 3.37 -1.52 -13.26
C LEU A 89 3.85 -1.10 -14.65
N TYR A 90 3.28 -0.03 -15.21
CA TYR A 90 3.73 0.54 -16.48
C TYR A 90 5.15 1.14 -16.36
N GLY A 91 5.44 1.83 -15.26
CA GLY A 91 6.74 2.50 -15.03
C GLY A 91 7.90 1.57 -14.64
N ARG A 92 7.64 0.41 -14.04
CA ARG A 92 8.67 -0.46 -13.42
C ARG A 92 9.72 -1.02 -14.38
N HIS A 93 9.52 -0.93 -15.69
CA HIS A 93 10.50 -1.37 -16.68
C HIS A 93 11.70 -0.42 -16.81
N ARG A 94 11.57 0.82 -16.32
CA ARG A 94 12.60 1.87 -16.45
C ARG A 94 13.53 1.96 -15.24
N PHE A 95 13.29 1.18 -14.18
CA PHE A 95 13.99 1.33 -12.90
C PHE A 95 14.41 -0.01 -12.28
N PRO A 96 15.44 -0.04 -11.41
CA PRO A 96 15.86 -1.23 -10.70
C PRO A 96 14.76 -1.66 -9.70
N ARG A 97 14.15 -2.82 -9.94
CA ARG A 97 12.97 -3.30 -9.19
C ARG A 97 13.28 -3.77 -7.76
N GLU A 98 14.52 -4.15 -7.50
CA GLU A 98 14.95 -4.77 -6.24
C GLU A 98 15.51 -3.75 -5.23
N GLY A 99 15.73 -2.51 -5.65
CA GLY A 99 16.30 -1.48 -4.78
C GLY A 99 15.32 -1.09 -3.67
N ALA A 100 15.72 -1.32 -2.41
CA ALA A 100 14.92 -0.91 -1.24
C ALA A 100 14.59 0.60 -1.26
N ILE A 101 15.54 1.43 -1.69
CA ILE A 101 15.35 2.88 -1.84
C ILE A 101 14.30 3.18 -2.91
N PHE A 102 14.33 2.48 -4.05
CA PHE A 102 13.34 2.69 -5.11
C PHE A 102 11.94 2.30 -4.65
N GLY A 103 11.81 1.15 -3.97
CA GLY A 103 10.55 0.74 -3.33
C GLY A 103 10.03 1.78 -2.34
N LEU A 104 10.90 2.32 -1.49
CA LEU A 104 10.54 3.40 -0.55
C LEU A 104 10.02 4.64 -1.29
N VAL A 105 10.75 5.13 -2.30
CA VAL A 105 10.35 6.31 -3.07
C VAL A 105 9.00 6.11 -3.74
N VAL A 106 8.77 4.94 -4.34
CA VAL A 106 7.47 4.59 -4.95
C VAL A 106 6.36 4.57 -3.90
N ALA A 107 6.62 4.02 -2.70
CA ALA A 107 5.63 4.02 -1.62
C ALA A 107 5.26 5.43 -1.16
N LEU A 108 6.24 6.33 -1.00
CA LEU A 108 6.01 7.72 -0.61
C LEU A 108 5.20 8.49 -1.67
N LEU A 109 5.57 8.35 -2.95
CA LEU A 109 4.87 8.98 -4.07
C LEU A 109 3.45 8.44 -4.24
N ALA A 110 3.28 7.12 -4.14
CA ALA A 110 1.96 6.50 -4.16
C ALA A 110 1.10 7.00 -3.00
N ASN A 111 1.66 7.09 -1.80
CA ASN A 111 0.92 7.57 -0.64
C ASN A 111 0.53 9.05 -0.77
N LEU A 112 1.44 9.88 -1.28
CA LEU A 112 1.18 11.28 -1.58
C LEU A 112 0.00 11.42 -2.55
N PHE A 113 0.05 10.70 -3.68
CA PHE A 113 -1.03 10.68 -4.65
C PHE A 113 -2.37 10.25 -4.03
N LEU A 114 -2.38 9.15 -3.27
CA LEU A 114 -3.59 8.61 -2.67
C LEU A 114 -4.21 9.58 -1.66
N VAL A 115 -3.41 10.19 -0.79
CA VAL A 115 -3.91 11.18 0.18
C VAL A 115 -4.49 12.40 -0.54
N ILE A 116 -3.82 12.90 -1.58
CA ILE A 116 -4.32 14.03 -2.38
C ILE A 116 -5.64 13.66 -3.06
N ALA A 117 -5.69 12.49 -3.72
CA ALA A 117 -6.90 12.02 -4.41
C ALA A 117 -8.08 11.88 -3.44
N LEU A 118 -7.88 11.24 -2.29
CA LEU A 118 -8.90 11.11 -1.24
C LEU A 118 -9.32 12.47 -0.67
N SER A 119 -8.38 13.40 -0.51
CA SER A 119 -8.67 14.75 -0.04
C SER A 119 -9.61 15.47 -1.00
N PHE A 120 -9.35 15.45 -2.31
CA PHE A 120 -10.25 16.07 -3.28
C PHE A 120 -11.64 15.40 -3.34
N LEU A 121 -11.70 14.08 -3.17
CA LEU A 121 -12.97 13.34 -3.15
C LEU A 121 -13.82 13.67 -1.91
N LEU A 122 -13.21 13.95 -0.77
CA LEU A 122 -13.90 14.06 0.53
C LEU A 122 -14.03 15.50 1.05
N VAL A 123 -13.13 16.42 0.69
CA VAL A 123 -13.10 17.81 1.22
C VAL A 123 -14.36 18.60 0.85
N GLY A 124 -15.00 18.30 -0.28
CA GLY A 124 -16.22 18.98 -0.72
C GLY A 124 -17.46 18.76 0.17
N ALA A 125 -17.43 17.76 1.07
CA ALA A 125 -18.58 17.40 1.91
C ALA A 125 -18.61 18.10 3.28
N GLY A 126 -17.57 18.87 3.64
CA GLY A 126 -17.40 19.42 4.98
C GLY A 126 -17.89 20.87 5.16
N PRO A 127 -18.50 21.25 6.30
CA PRO A 127 -18.97 22.61 6.57
C PRO A 127 -17.85 23.65 6.85
N ARG A 128 -16.58 23.23 6.98
CA ARG A 128 -15.41 24.12 7.25
C ARG A 128 -14.17 23.72 6.44
N PRO A 129 -14.13 24.03 5.14
CA PRO A 129 -13.08 23.55 4.24
C PRO A 129 -11.66 24.06 4.58
N ALA A 130 -11.52 25.29 5.08
CA ALA A 130 -10.21 25.87 5.37
C ALA A 130 -9.46 25.17 6.52
N ALA A 131 -10.15 24.79 7.60
CA ALA A 131 -9.53 24.07 8.72
C ALA A 131 -9.20 22.60 8.37
N ALA A 132 -9.94 22.01 7.42
CA ALA A 132 -9.68 20.66 6.94
C ALA A 132 -8.32 20.56 6.23
N TRP A 133 -7.92 21.60 5.48
CA TRP A 133 -6.64 21.59 4.76
C TRP A 133 -5.43 21.48 5.69
N LEU A 134 -5.39 22.27 6.78
CA LEU A 134 -4.27 22.20 7.73
C LEU A 134 -4.13 20.80 8.34
N ARG A 135 -5.25 20.17 8.69
CA ARG A 135 -5.27 18.80 9.20
C ARG A 135 -4.80 17.80 8.15
N ILE A 136 -5.26 17.91 6.91
CA ILE A 136 -4.83 17.04 5.80
C ILE A 136 -3.32 17.16 5.58
N PHE A 137 -2.76 18.38 5.64
CA PHE A 137 -1.31 18.58 5.52
C PHE A 137 -0.54 17.95 6.68
N ALA A 138 -1.03 18.08 7.91
CA ALA A 138 -0.43 17.42 9.07
C ALA A 138 -0.46 15.90 8.91
N ASP A 139 -1.63 15.33 8.63
CA ASP A 139 -1.83 13.88 8.42
C ASP A 139 -0.93 13.36 7.29
N LEU A 140 -0.82 14.11 6.18
CA LEU A 140 0.07 13.79 5.08
C LEU A 140 1.53 13.77 5.53
N LEU A 141 2.00 14.84 6.20
CA LEU A 141 3.39 14.93 6.66
C LEU A 141 3.75 13.77 7.60
N PHE A 142 2.89 13.50 8.59
CA PHE A 142 3.09 12.39 9.51
C PHE A 142 3.03 11.03 8.81
N SER A 143 2.15 10.86 7.82
CA SER A 143 2.08 9.65 7.01
C SER A 143 3.37 9.41 6.23
N GLN A 144 3.95 10.46 5.64
CA GLN A 144 5.23 10.36 4.90
C GLN A 144 6.38 10.02 5.84
N LEU A 145 6.47 10.67 7.01
CA LEU A 145 7.49 10.38 8.01
C LEU A 145 7.36 8.96 8.56
N ALA A 146 6.14 8.50 8.84
CA ALA A 146 5.88 7.14 9.28
C ALA A 146 6.31 6.12 8.20
N LEU A 147 6.04 6.39 6.93
CA LEU A 147 6.45 5.52 5.83
C LEU A 147 7.97 5.40 5.66
N LEU A 148 8.75 6.44 5.97
CA LEU A 148 10.22 6.34 5.98
C LEU A 148 10.72 5.27 6.96
N VAL A 149 10.03 5.11 8.09
CA VAL A 149 10.35 4.11 9.10
C VAL A 149 9.72 2.75 8.76
N ILE A 150 8.49 2.75 8.28
CA ILE A 150 7.70 1.53 8.11
C ILE A 150 8.06 0.76 6.84
N ALA A 151 8.27 1.46 5.72
CA ALA A 151 8.44 0.81 4.43
C ALA A 151 9.66 -0.13 4.35
N PRO A 152 10.86 0.20 4.87
CA PRO A 152 12.02 -0.68 4.75
C PRO A 152 11.79 -2.05 5.39
N TRP A 153 11.24 -2.10 6.61
CA TRP A 153 11.00 -3.38 7.28
C TRP A 153 9.82 -4.12 6.67
N PHE A 154 8.78 -3.42 6.22
CA PHE A 154 7.59 -4.05 5.65
C PHE A 154 7.87 -4.69 4.29
N LEU A 155 8.62 -3.99 3.42
CA LEU A 155 9.06 -4.57 2.15
C LEU A 155 9.97 -5.78 2.39
N ALA A 156 10.87 -5.70 3.39
CA ALA A 156 11.70 -6.84 3.78
C ALA A 156 10.86 -8.01 4.34
N LEU A 157 9.80 -7.75 5.11
CA LEU A 157 8.90 -8.79 5.59
C LEU A 157 8.26 -9.55 4.42
N GLN A 158 7.79 -8.84 3.40
CA GLN A 158 7.18 -9.45 2.21
C GLN A 158 8.20 -10.29 1.41
N ASP A 159 9.43 -9.80 1.27
CA ASP A 159 10.53 -10.56 0.66
C ASP A 159 10.81 -11.86 1.44
N ARG A 160 10.99 -11.76 2.77
CA ARG A 160 11.24 -12.91 3.64
C ARG A 160 10.09 -13.90 3.65
N ALA A 161 8.85 -13.43 3.60
CA ALA A 161 7.67 -14.31 3.50
C ALA A 161 7.68 -15.13 2.20
N MET A 162 8.10 -14.52 1.08
CA MET A 162 8.27 -15.23 -0.19
C MET A 162 9.41 -16.24 -0.13
N GLU A 163 10.55 -15.88 0.47
CA GLU A 163 11.69 -16.78 0.68
C GLU A 163 11.33 -17.98 1.57
N LEU A 164 10.56 -17.77 2.64
CA LEU A 164 10.06 -18.84 3.51
C LEU A 164 9.15 -19.80 2.77
N ALA A 165 8.35 -19.30 1.83
CA ALA A 165 7.55 -20.11 0.92
C ALA A 165 8.39 -20.76 -0.21
N ALA A 166 9.69 -20.46 -0.28
CA ALA A 166 10.61 -20.85 -1.35
C ALA A 166 10.14 -20.42 -2.75
N ILE A 167 9.49 -19.25 -2.88
CA ILE A 167 8.90 -18.78 -4.14
C ILE A 167 9.54 -17.47 -4.56
N HIS A 168 9.99 -17.41 -5.81
CA HIS A 168 10.49 -16.17 -6.40
C HIS A 168 9.34 -15.19 -6.67
N PRO A 169 9.39 -13.92 -6.22
CA PRO A 169 8.30 -12.95 -6.35
C PRO A 169 7.84 -12.74 -7.81
N GLU A 170 8.80 -12.55 -8.73
CA GLU A 170 8.49 -12.31 -10.14
C GLU A 170 8.10 -13.57 -10.93
N THR A 171 8.89 -14.64 -10.82
CA THR A 171 8.77 -15.81 -11.71
C THR A 171 7.89 -16.92 -11.14
N GLY A 172 7.58 -16.89 -9.85
CA GLY A 172 6.83 -17.96 -9.17
C GLY A 172 7.59 -19.30 -9.08
N ARG A 173 8.86 -19.32 -9.52
CA ARG A 173 9.71 -20.51 -9.49
C ARG A 173 10.24 -20.76 -8.08
N PRO A 174 10.59 -22.02 -7.75
CA PRO A 174 11.29 -22.31 -6.52
C PRO A 174 12.59 -21.52 -6.44
N VAL A 175 12.87 -20.90 -5.31
CA VAL A 175 14.20 -20.33 -5.04
C VAL A 175 15.14 -21.52 -4.81
N THR A 176 16.06 -21.78 -5.74
CA THR A 176 17.12 -22.77 -5.54
C THR A 176 18.00 -22.29 -4.39
N ARG A 177 17.93 -22.98 -3.25
CA ARG A 177 18.85 -22.78 -2.13
C ARG A 177 20.25 -23.24 -2.50
#